data_AF-A0A2D9KRB9-F1
#
_entry.id   AF-A0A2D9KRB9-F1
#
_cell.length_a   1.000
_cell.length_b   1.000
_cell.length_c   1.000
_cell.angle_alpha   90.00
_cell.angle_beta   90.00
_cell.angle_gamma   90.00
#
_symmetry.space_group_name_H-M   'P 1'
#
loop_
_entity.id
_entity.type
_entity.pdbx_description
1 polymer ?
#
loop_
_entity_poly.entity_id
_entity_poly.type
_entity_poly.pdbx_seq_one_letter_code
_entity_poly.pdbx_strand_id
1 'polypeptide(L)'
;MLSTQYRLRLEEICRKIVCHEDVDLSDMIWAEKLAKANTTAASWLRKARRKAENPDMVEGGMDDFMNQLDLGERRGRGPFDGADDILDFFHQDKPNDWRQRD
;
A
#
# COMPACT_ATOMS: atom_id res chain seq x y z
N MET A 1 11.82 -1.11 -10.46
CA MET A 1 11.04 -2.34 -10.72
C MET A 1 11.66 -3.48 -9.91
N LEU A 2 10.88 -4.42 -9.37
CA LEU A 2 11.38 -5.45 -8.46
C LEU A 2 12.15 -6.54 -9.25
N SER A 3 13.33 -6.94 -8.76
CA SER A 3 14.09 -8.04 -9.39
C SER A 3 13.30 -9.35 -9.32
N THR A 4 13.58 -10.28 -10.22
CA THR A 4 12.88 -11.58 -10.25
C THR A 4 13.06 -12.36 -8.94
N GLN A 5 14.28 -12.39 -8.40
CA GLN A 5 14.56 -13.05 -7.12
C GLN A 5 13.79 -12.43 -5.96
N TYR A 6 13.69 -11.09 -5.91
CA TYR A 6 12.93 -10.41 -4.86
C TYR A 6 11.43 -10.69 -4.99
N ARG A 7 10.91 -10.77 -6.22
CA ARG A 7 9.51 -11.14 -6.45
C ARG A 7 9.20 -12.53 -5.93
N LEU A 8 10.02 -13.52 -6.27
CA LEU A 8 9.84 -14.90 -5.84
C LEU A 8 9.89 -15.05 -4.31
N ARG A 9 10.87 -14.40 -3.66
CA ARG A 9 10.96 -14.40 -2.19
C ARG A 9 9.74 -13.75 -1.55
N LEU A 10 9.29 -12.62 -2.07
CA LEU A 10 8.12 -11.93 -1.54
C LEU A 10 6.84 -12.74 -1.75
N GLU A 11 6.69 -13.40 -2.90
CA GLU A 11 5.56 -14.27 -3.21
C GLU A 11 5.48 -15.46 -2.25
N GLU A 12 6.61 -16.08 -1.92
CA GLU A 12 6.66 -17.16 -0.92
C GLU A 12 6.20 -16.68 0.46
N ILE A 13 6.65 -15.49 0.89
CA ILE A 13 6.23 -14.90 2.16
C ILE A 13 4.72 -14.59 2.14
N CYS A 14 4.22 -13.98 1.06
CA CYS A 14 2.78 -13.71 0.90
C CYS A 14 1.95 -15.00 0.94
N ARG A 15 2.42 -16.08 0.29
CA ARG A 15 1.76 -17.39 0.33
C ARG A 15 1.67 -17.92 1.76
N LYS A 16 2.78 -17.88 2.52
CA LYS A 16 2.80 -18.31 3.93
C LYS A 16 1.81 -17.52 4.78
N ILE A 17 1.75 -16.20 4.59
CA ILE A 17 0.77 -15.33 5.28
C ILE A 17 -0.67 -15.76 4.98
N VAL A 18 -1.02 -15.97 3.71
CA VAL A 18 -2.38 -16.37 3.29
C VAL A 18 -2.74 -17.75 3.84
N CYS A 19 -1.79 -18.68 3.90
CA CYS A 19 -2.01 -20.03 4.42
C CYS A 19 -1.94 -20.12 5.96
N HIS A 20 -1.73 -19.00 6.67
CA HIS A 20 -1.45 -18.96 8.11
C HIS A 20 -0.28 -19.88 8.53
N GLU A 21 0.72 -20.03 7.64
CA GLU A 21 1.98 -20.72 7.94
C GLU A 21 2.92 -19.79 8.70
N ASP A 22 3.82 -20.37 9.50
CA ASP A 22 4.86 -19.60 10.19
C ASP A 22 5.81 -18.92 9.18
N VAL A 23 6.01 -17.62 9.36
CA VAL A 23 7.01 -16.84 8.61
C VAL A 23 8.14 -16.47 9.55
N ASP A 24 9.36 -16.76 9.13
CA ASP A 24 10.54 -16.38 9.91
C ASP A 24 10.60 -14.86 10.11
N LEU A 25 11.06 -14.43 11.29
CA LEU A 25 11.13 -13.02 11.63
C LEU A 25 12.04 -12.24 10.67
N SER A 26 13.13 -12.85 10.19
CA SER A 26 14.05 -12.19 9.26
C SER A 26 13.39 -11.93 7.89
N ASP A 27 12.55 -12.84 7.43
CA ASP A 27 11.76 -12.71 6.21
C ASP A 27 10.68 -11.63 6.36
N MET A 28 10.00 -11.59 7.51
CA MET A 28 9.01 -10.56 7.78
C MET A 28 9.64 -9.16 7.84
N ILE A 29 10.78 -9.02 8.53
CA ILE A 29 11.53 -7.75 8.59
C ILE A 29 12.01 -7.33 7.19
N TRP A 30 12.49 -8.29 6.39
CA TRP A 30 12.93 -8.02 5.03
C TRP A 30 11.76 -7.53 4.16
N ALA A 31 10.61 -8.21 4.21
CA ALA A 31 9.43 -7.85 3.46
C ALA A 31 8.89 -6.46 3.84
N GLU A 32 8.86 -6.14 5.14
CA GLU A 32 8.45 -4.82 5.65
C GLU A 32 9.41 -3.70 5.22
N LYS A 33 10.72 -3.94 5.28
CA LYS A 33 11.72 -2.98 4.78
C LYS A 33 11.56 -2.74 3.28
N LEU A 34 11.31 -3.81 2.51
CA LEU A 34 11.09 -3.71 1.08
C LEU A 34 9.80 -2.94 0.76
N ALA A 35 8.72 -3.21 1.49
CA ALA A 35 7.43 -2.53 1.33
C ALA A 35 7.51 -1.03 1.60
N LYS A 36 8.29 -0.60 2.60
CA LYS A 36 8.54 0.83 2.85
C LYS A 36 9.20 1.55 1.68
N ALA A 37 10.08 0.87 0.96
CA ALA A 37 10.81 1.43 -0.18
C ALA A 37 10.11 1.20 -1.54
N ASN A 38 9.16 0.25 -1.62
CA ASN A 38 8.54 -0.17 -2.88
C ASN A 38 7.03 -0.38 -2.73
N THR A 39 6.25 0.42 -3.46
CA THR A 39 4.79 0.41 -3.44
C THR A 39 4.17 -0.89 -3.93
N THR A 40 4.78 -1.55 -4.92
CA THR A 40 4.31 -2.85 -5.42
C THR A 40 4.45 -3.94 -4.35
N ALA A 41 5.59 -3.98 -3.65
CA ALA A 41 5.79 -4.91 -2.55
C ALA A 41 4.83 -4.65 -1.38
N ALA A 42 4.59 -3.37 -1.05
CA ALA A 42 3.60 -2.99 -0.05
C ALA A 42 2.17 -3.43 -0.44
N SER A 43 1.80 -3.27 -1.71
CA SER A 43 0.50 -3.70 -2.22
C SER A 43 0.32 -5.22 -2.09
N TRP A 44 1.34 -6.00 -2.43
CA TRP A 44 1.30 -7.45 -2.30
C TRP A 44 1.11 -7.92 -0.85
N LEU A 45 1.85 -7.32 0.09
CA LEU A 45 1.70 -7.65 1.51
C LEU A 45 0.31 -7.28 2.05
N ARG A 46 -0.24 -6.11 1.68
CA ARG A 46 -1.61 -5.73 2.08
C ARG A 46 -2.65 -6.72 1.55
N LYS A 47 -2.54 -7.11 0.27
CA LYS A 47 -3.44 -8.09 -0.34
C LYS A 47 -3.37 -9.44 0.35
N ALA A 48 -2.17 -9.91 0.66
CA ALA A 48 -1.94 -11.17 1.37
C ALA A 48 -2.56 -11.13 2.78
N ARG A 49 -2.34 -10.04 3.53
CA ARG A 49 -2.91 -9.85 4.87
C ARG A 49 -4.42 -9.78 4.86
N ARG A 50 -5.04 -9.00 3.95
CA ARG A 50 -6.50 -8.94 3.84
C ARG A 50 -7.11 -10.30 3.50
N LYS A 51 -6.45 -11.08 2.64
CA LYS A 51 -6.89 -12.44 2.30
C LYS A 51 -6.75 -13.41 3.49
N ALA A 52 -5.71 -13.24 4.33
CA ALA A 52 -5.57 -14.00 5.57
C ALA A 52 -6.61 -13.57 6.63
N GLU A 53 -6.96 -12.29 6.71
CA GLU A 53 -7.95 -11.77 7.65
C GLU A 53 -9.40 -12.10 7.26
N ASN A 54 -9.66 -12.33 5.96
CA ASN A 54 -10.96 -12.76 5.44
C ASN A 54 -10.86 -14.11 4.72
N PRO A 55 -10.81 -15.25 5.45
CA PRO A 55 -10.72 -16.59 4.87
C PRO A 55 -11.93 -16.97 3.99
N ASP A 56 -13.09 -16.37 4.25
CA ASP A 56 -14.34 -16.63 3.53
C ASP A 56 -14.48 -15.76 2.26
N MET A 57 -13.44 -15.02 1.89
CA MET A 57 -13.42 -14.19 0.68
C MET A 57 -13.59 -15.07 -0.57
N VAL A 58 -14.79 -15.01 -1.16
CA VAL A 58 -15.13 -15.76 -2.37
C VAL A 58 -14.41 -15.16 -3.57
N GLU A 59 -13.67 -16.00 -4.30
CA GLU A 59 -13.01 -15.61 -5.55
C GLU A 59 -14.03 -15.07 -6.56
N GLY A 60 -13.76 -13.88 -7.12
CA GLY A 60 -14.68 -13.17 -8.01
C GLY A 60 -15.84 -12.44 -7.32
N GLY A 61 -15.94 -12.49 -5.98
CA GLY A 61 -16.88 -11.68 -5.21
C GLY A 61 -16.47 -10.20 -5.11
N MET A 62 -17.34 -9.38 -4.52
CA MET A 62 -17.06 -7.94 -4.31
C MET A 62 -15.80 -7.70 -3.47
N ASP A 63 -15.61 -8.48 -2.40
CA ASP A 63 -14.45 -8.34 -1.52
C ASP A 63 -13.15 -8.75 -2.23
N ASP A 64 -13.18 -9.81 -3.04
CA ASP A 64 -12.03 -10.22 -3.85
C ASP A 64 -11.71 -9.16 -4.92
N PHE A 65 -12.72 -8.60 -5.58
CA PHE A 65 -12.54 -7.49 -6.52
C PHE A 65 -11.89 -6.26 -5.87
N MET A 66 -12.41 -5.83 -4.70
CA MET A 66 -11.82 -4.72 -3.94
C MET A 66 -10.38 -5.02 -3.54
N ASN A 67 -10.09 -6.25 -3.11
CA ASN A 67 -8.75 -6.67 -2.74
C ASN A 67 -7.79 -6.69 -3.95
N GLN A 68 -8.24 -7.16 -5.12
CA GLN A 68 -7.46 -7.15 -6.36
C GLN A 68 -7.07 -5.72 -6.78
N LEU A 69 -7.95 -4.74 -6.55
CA LEU A 69 -7.68 -3.32 -6.76
C LEU A 69 -6.84 -2.66 -5.65
N ASP A 70 -6.44 -3.42 -4.62
CA ASP A 70 -5.77 -2.92 -3.41
C ASP A 70 -6.57 -1.85 -2.65
N LEU A 71 -7.91 -2.00 -2.68
CA LEU A 71 -8.86 -1.14 -1.98
C LEU A 71 -9.30 -1.78 -0.66
N GLY A 72 -9.93 -0.98 0.20
CA GLY A 72 -10.46 -1.45 1.49
C GLY A 72 -9.51 -1.29 2.68
N GLU A 73 -8.28 -0.80 2.48
CA GLU A 73 -7.46 -0.33 3.59
C GLU A 73 -8.02 0.98 4.15
N ARG A 74 -8.36 1.00 5.44
CA ARG A 74 -8.81 2.21 6.13
C ARG A 74 -7.62 3.14 6.35
N ARG A 75 -7.22 3.85 5.30
CA ARG A 75 -6.26 4.95 5.43
C ARG A 75 -6.89 6.02 6.31
N GLY A 76 -6.09 6.63 7.18
CA GLY A 76 -6.54 7.76 7.98
C GLY A 76 -7.07 8.89 7.11
N ARG A 77 -7.68 9.90 7.72
CA ARG A 77 -8.08 11.13 7.02
C ARG A 77 -6.87 11.62 6.21
N GLY A 78 -7.11 12.00 4.95
CA GLY A 78 -6.06 12.57 4.10
C GLY A 78 -5.49 13.86 4.72
N PRO A 79 -4.51 14.51 4.07
CA PRO A 79 -3.88 15.71 4.61
C PRO A 79 -4.81 16.94 4.66
N PHE A 80 -6.07 16.80 4.24
CA PHE A 80 -7.04 17.88 4.16
C PHE A 80 -8.24 17.55 5.07
N ASP A 81 -8.63 18.49 5.92
CA ASP A 81 -9.79 18.34 6.80
C ASP A 81 -11.11 18.80 6.15
N GLY A 82 -11.04 19.53 5.03
CA GLY A 82 -12.18 20.02 4.27
C GLY A 82 -11.80 20.59 2.89
N ALA A 83 -12.80 21.10 2.17
CA ALA A 83 -12.59 21.72 0.85
C ALA A 83 -11.79 23.03 0.94
N ASP A 84 -11.92 23.76 2.05
CA ASP A 84 -11.21 25.02 2.27
C ASP A 84 -9.69 24.83 2.42
N ASP A 85 -9.25 23.78 3.14
CA ASP A 85 -7.82 23.43 3.21
C ASP A 85 -7.20 23.11 1.85
N ILE A 86 -8.00 22.51 0.95
CA ILE A 86 -7.56 22.22 -0.42
C ILE A 86 -7.42 23.53 -1.19
N LEU A 87 -8.37 24.46 -1.04
CA LEU A 87 -8.30 25.78 -1.64
C LEU A 87 -7.04 26.50 -1.17
N ASP A 88 -6.80 26.57 0.13
CA ASP A 88 -5.62 27.23 0.72
C ASP A 88 -4.30 26.59 0.26
N PHE A 89 -4.25 25.26 0.10
CA PHE A 89 -3.09 24.57 -0.44
C PHE A 89 -2.75 25.01 -1.87
N PHE A 90 -3.76 25.21 -2.73
CA PHE A 90 -3.56 25.70 -4.10
C PHE A 90 -3.42 27.23 -4.20
N HIS A 91 -3.83 27.97 -3.17
CA HIS A 91 -3.77 29.43 -3.07
C HIS A 91 -2.54 29.94 -2.29
N GLN A 92 -1.45 29.17 -2.22
CA GLN A 92 -0.19 29.67 -1.67
C GLN A 92 0.19 31.01 -2.33
N ASP A 93 0.33 32.06 -1.51
CA ASP A 93 0.73 33.38 -1.98
C ASP A 93 2.03 33.26 -2.76
N LYS A 94 1.98 33.58 -4.06
CA LYS A 94 3.17 33.65 -4.87
C LYS A 94 4.12 34.66 -4.22
N PRO A 95 5.36 34.27 -3.89
CA PRO A 95 6.30 35.23 -3.33
C PRO A 95 6.41 36.44 -4.26
N ASN A 96 6.48 37.64 -3.68
CA ASN A 96 6.66 38.88 -4.45
C ASN A 96 8.01 38.94 -5.19
N ASP A 97 8.83 37.88 -5.10
CA ASP A 97 10.04 37.72 -5.87
C ASP A 97 9.70 37.37 -7.33
N TRP A 98 9.93 38.34 -8.21
CA TRP A 98 9.72 38.21 -9.64
C TRP A 98 10.58 37.11 -10.30
N ARG A 99 11.61 36.59 -9.61
CA ARG A 99 12.42 35.45 -10.09
C ARG A 99 11.74 34.09 -9.99
N GLN A 100 10.64 34.00 -9.25
CA GLN A 100 9.88 32.75 -9.04
C GLN A 100 8.50 32.81 -9.70
N ARG A 101 8.27 33.79 -10.59
CA ARG A 101 6.99 34.03 -11.27
C ARG A 101 6.82 33.30 -12.60
N ASP A 102 7.85 32.61 -13.08
CA ASP A 102 7.85 31.79 -14.31
C ASP A 102 7.78 30.30 -13.95
#